data_AF-A0A952SS03-F1
#
_entry.id   AF-A0A952SS03-F1
#
_cell.length_a   1.000
_cell.length_b   1.000
_cell.length_c   1.000
_cell.angle_alpha   90.00
_cell.angle_beta   90.00
_cell.angle_gamma   90.00
#
_symmetry.space_group_name_H-M   'P 1'
#
loop_
_entity.id
_entity.type
_entity.pdbx_description
1 polymer ?
#
loop_
_entity_poly.entity_id
_entity_poly.type
_entity_poly.pdbx_seq_one_letter_code
_entity_poly.pdbx_strand_id
1 'polypeptide(L)'
;MPINLRHPACVRMFLLAIMLCANAAQAGPEWPEINDAGNLPGTAQPVTGNGVVTKINGELQGLPPLPDRGLGGDFQDMYLINIVDPNAFLASTDVLLGGFCEFPSALYLFNIDGFGIVASQGPNPADPAATITGQSTDGSGSMLVAPGLYLLAISGRSSFPLAGPDLDPIFEFTMSGEVSGPDGPGGNDFIEDWSGPGEIGPYSIVLHGVEFLPIPCPADFNNDGKLDFFDVQLFLQAFSNNDPRADLVPDGLFDFFDVLAFLQSFSDGCS
;
A
#
# COMPACT_ATOMS: atom_id res chain seq x y z
N MET A 1 43.69 64.26 34.85
CA MET A 1 43.11 62.92 34.64
C MET A 1 41.63 63.12 34.33
N PRO A 2 41.18 63.02 33.07
CA PRO A 2 39.82 63.37 32.68
C PRO A 2 38.87 62.20 32.92
N ILE A 3 37.77 62.48 33.61
CA ILE A 3 36.62 61.57 33.81
C ILE A 3 35.73 61.71 32.56
N ASN A 4 35.62 60.63 31.80
CA ASN A 4 34.87 60.58 30.54
C ASN A 4 33.44 60.08 30.84
N LEU A 5 32.48 61.00 30.97
CA LEU A 5 31.06 60.70 31.09
C LEU A 5 30.48 60.45 29.69
N ARG A 6 30.27 59.19 29.33
CA ARG A 6 29.48 58.79 28.15
C ARG A 6 28.12 58.24 28.58
N HIS A 7 27.09 58.71 27.86
CA HIS A 7 25.68 58.39 28.00
C HIS A 7 25.38 56.89 27.94
N PRO A 8 24.35 56.37 28.64
CA PRO A 8 23.82 55.04 28.38
C PRO A 8 23.06 55.01 27.04
N ALA A 9 23.43 54.04 26.21
CA ALA A 9 22.85 53.79 24.90
C ALA A 9 21.41 53.27 25.00
N CYS A 10 20.58 53.78 24.08
CA CYS A 10 19.24 53.35 23.78
C CYS A 10 19.24 51.88 23.31
N VAL A 11 18.59 50.97 24.06
CA VAL A 11 18.40 49.56 23.69
C VAL A 11 17.36 49.50 22.57
N ARG A 12 17.80 49.25 21.33
CA ARG A 12 16.91 48.86 20.22
C ARG A 12 16.75 47.34 20.24
N MET A 13 15.60 46.88 20.68
CA MET A 13 15.14 45.49 20.56
C MET A 13 14.87 45.19 19.08
N PHE A 14 15.72 44.39 18.45
CA PHE A 14 15.48 43.82 17.12
C PHE A 14 14.67 42.53 17.30
N LEU A 15 13.38 42.57 16.98
CA LEU A 15 12.56 41.36 16.81
C LEU A 15 12.96 40.70 15.49
N LEU A 16 13.70 39.60 15.57
CA LEU A 16 13.98 38.73 14.43
C LEU A 16 12.74 37.85 14.18
N ALA A 17 11.93 38.23 13.19
CA ALA A 17 10.83 37.39 12.72
C ALA A 17 11.42 36.22 11.91
N ILE A 18 11.46 35.04 12.51
CA ILE A 18 11.76 33.79 11.79
C ILE A 18 10.49 33.44 11.00
N MET A 19 10.49 33.69 9.69
CA MET A 19 9.54 33.05 8.78
C MET A 19 9.85 31.56 8.75
N LEU A 20 9.03 30.75 9.41
CA LEU A 20 8.90 29.35 9.01
C LEU A 20 8.16 29.34 7.67
N CYS A 21 8.90 29.18 6.59
CA CYS A 21 8.33 28.66 5.36
C CYS A 21 7.93 27.22 5.66
N ALA A 22 6.64 26.99 5.88
CA ALA A 22 6.09 25.65 5.74
C ALA A 22 6.28 25.29 4.27
N ASN A 23 7.29 24.47 3.98
CA ASN A 23 7.26 23.70 2.75
C ASN A 23 5.99 22.89 2.85
N ALA A 24 5.00 23.18 1.99
CA ALA A 24 4.03 22.17 1.66
C ALA A 24 4.86 21.00 1.14
N ALA A 25 5.09 20.00 1.99
CA ALA A 25 5.56 18.72 1.54
C ALA A 25 4.63 18.36 0.40
N GLN A 26 5.21 18.07 -0.76
CA GLN A 26 4.46 17.59 -1.89
C GLN A 26 3.93 16.22 -1.48
N ALA A 27 2.76 16.21 -0.81
CA ALA A 27 1.94 15.03 -0.66
C ALA A 27 1.61 14.67 -2.10
N GLY A 28 2.34 13.69 -2.64
CA GLY A 28 1.88 13.02 -3.84
C GLY A 28 0.53 12.37 -3.53
N PRO A 29 -0.07 11.70 -4.51
CA PRO A 29 -1.28 10.95 -4.24
C PRO A 29 -1.01 9.92 -3.12
N GLU A 30 -1.84 9.99 -2.07
CA GLU A 30 -1.80 9.08 -0.91
C GLU A 30 -3.06 8.21 -0.94
N TRP A 31 -2.91 6.93 -0.64
CA TRP A 31 -4.03 6.00 -0.46
C TRP A 31 -4.40 5.91 1.02
N PRO A 32 -5.64 6.28 1.41
CA PRO A 32 -6.17 5.93 2.71
C PRO A 32 -6.72 4.49 2.67
N GLU A 33 -6.40 3.70 3.69
CA GLU A 33 -7.10 2.47 3.97
C GLU A 33 -8.63 2.70 4.04
N ILE A 34 -9.42 1.78 3.50
CA ILE A 34 -10.89 1.88 3.48
C ILE A 34 -11.49 0.69 4.22
N ASN A 35 -11.93 0.94 5.44
CA ASN A 35 -12.28 -0.11 6.42
C ASN A 35 -11.03 -0.92 6.77
N ASP A 36 -11.13 -2.25 6.78
CA ASP A 36 -10.04 -3.21 6.97
C ASP A 36 -9.51 -3.61 5.59
N ALA A 37 -8.19 -3.53 5.39
CA ALA A 37 -7.57 -3.91 4.13
C ALA A 37 -7.49 -5.43 3.90
N GLY A 38 -7.88 -6.23 4.90
CA GLY A 38 -7.83 -7.68 4.87
C GLY A 38 -6.39 -8.19 4.92
N ASN A 39 -6.21 -9.49 5.16
CA ASN A 39 -4.89 -10.04 5.47
C ASN A 39 -4.41 -11.15 4.51
N LEU A 40 -5.17 -11.49 3.47
CA LEU A 40 -4.85 -12.57 2.54
C LEU A 40 -5.02 -12.11 1.08
N PRO A 41 -4.40 -12.77 0.10
CA PRO A 41 -4.49 -12.39 -1.31
C PRO A 41 -5.92 -12.14 -1.82
N GLY A 42 -6.88 -12.97 -1.39
CA GLY A 42 -8.28 -12.86 -1.81
C GLY A 42 -9.07 -11.75 -1.12
N THR A 43 -8.55 -11.16 -0.04
CA THR A 43 -9.17 -10.05 0.70
C THR A 43 -8.37 -8.76 0.62
N ALA A 44 -7.18 -8.80 0.00
CA ALA A 44 -6.29 -7.66 -0.12
C ALA A 44 -6.98 -6.45 -0.77
N GLN A 45 -6.82 -5.30 -0.14
CA GLN A 45 -7.42 -4.07 -0.62
C GLN A 45 -6.71 -3.54 -1.87
N PRO A 46 -7.43 -3.36 -2.99
CA PRO A 46 -6.84 -2.75 -4.18
C PRO A 46 -6.55 -1.27 -3.95
N VAL A 47 -5.30 -0.85 -4.18
CA VAL A 47 -4.88 0.55 -4.13
C VAL A 47 -5.18 1.18 -5.48
N THR A 48 -6.35 1.82 -5.57
CA THR A 48 -6.92 2.26 -6.84
C THR A 48 -6.93 3.79 -7.01
N GLY A 49 -6.91 4.25 -8.25
CA GLY A 49 -6.86 5.68 -8.57
C GLY A 49 -6.07 5.95 -9.84
N ASN A 50 -5.50 7.15 -9.96
CA ASN A 50 -4.78 7.60 -11.14
C ASN A 50 -3.37 8.12 -10.81
N GLY A 51 -2.36 7.63 -11.53
CA GLY A 51 -0.97 8.07 -11.40
C GLY A 51 -0.18 7.35 -10.30
N VAL A 52 0.91 7.98 -9.84
CA VAL A 52 1.86 7.43 -8.87
C VAL A 52 1.26 7.37 -7.47
N VAL A 53 1.44 6.25 -6.77
CA VAL A 53 1.16 6.13 -5.33
C VAL A 53 2.43 6.47 -4.58
N THR A 54 2.36 7.48 -3.73
CA THR A 54 3.52 7.89 -2.92
C THR A 54 3.45 7.41 -1.48
N LYS A 55 2.25 7.08 -1.01
CA LYS A 55 2.01 6.65 0.37
C LYS A 55 0.72 5.84 0.51
N ILE A 56 0.72 4.88 1.41
CA ILE A 56 -0.47 4.23 1.97
C ILE A 56 -0.56 4.61 3.45
N ASN A 57 -1.73 5.02 3.93
CA ASN A 57 -1.99 5.32 5.34
C ASN A 57 -3.07 4.36 5.86
N GLY A 58 -2.81 3.71 6.99
CA GLY A 58 -3.75 2.75 7.60
C GLY A 58 -3.58 2.65 9.11
N GLU A 59 -4.36 1.76 9.74
CA GLU A 59 -4.32 1.50 11.17
C GLU A 59 -4.73 0.06 11.48
N LEU A 60 -3.83 -0.69 12.11
CA LEU A 60 -4.17 -2.00 12.67
C LEU A 60 -4.97 -1.78 13.96
N GLN A 61 -6.23 -2.21 14.01
CA GLN A 61 -7.17 -1.90 15.11
C GLN A 61 -7.28 -3.00 16.17
N GLY A 62 -6.75 -4.19 15.90
CA GLY A 62 -6.84 -5.37 16.73
C GLY A 62 -8.24 -5.99 16.76
N LEU A 63 -8.62 -6.55 17.91
CA LEU A 63 -9.93 -7.18 18.05
C LEU A 63 -11.05 -6.13 18.09
N PRO A 64 -12.20 -6.39 17.43
CA PRO A 64 -13.34 -5.49 17.52
C PRO A 64 -13.80 -5.31 18.98
N PRO A 65 -14.30 -4.12 19.37
CA PRO A 65 -14.63 -3.79 20.77
C PRO A 65 -15.83 -4.56 21.36
N LEU A 66 -16.48 -5.44 20.60
CA LEU A 66 -17.60 -6.28 21.03
C LEU A 66 -17.32 -7.76 20.76
N PRO A 67 -17.85 -8.69 21.57
CA PRO A 67 -17.64 -10.10 21.36
C PRO A 67 -18.36 -10.55 20.08
N ASP A 68 -17.56 -10.73 19.04
CA ASP A 68 -17.67 -11.80 18.05
C ASP A 68 -18.88 -11.77 17.09
N ARG A 69 -18.65 -11.22 15.88
CA ARG A 69 -19.40 -11.54 14.66
C ARG A 69 -18.61 -12.44 13.70
N GLY A 70 -17.61 -13.18 14.18
CA GLY A 70 -16.79 -14.07 13.36
C GLY A 70 -15.90 -13.35 12.35
N LEU A 71 -15.60 -12.07 12.59
CA LEU A 71 -14.59 -11.31 11.85
C LEU A 71 -13.34 -11.31 12.73
N GLY A 72 -12.25 -11.91 12.25
CA GLY A 72 -10.96 -11.93 12.94
C GLY A 72 -10.51 -10.52 13.36
N GLY A 73 -9.56 -10.43 14.28
CA GLY A 73 -8.99 -9.12 14.62
C GLY A 73 -8.17 -8.57 13.47
N ASP A 74 -8.11 -7.24 13.38
CA ASP A 74 -7.32 -6.49 12.43
C ASP A 74 -5.88 -6.33 12.98
N PHE A 75 -5.02 -7.25 12.60
CA PHE A 75 -3.62 -7.28 13.03
C PHE A 75 -2.64 -7.27 11.85
N GLN A 76 -3.17 -7.38 10.63
CA GLN A 76 -2.41 -7.37 9.39
C GLN A 76 -3.27 -6.75 8.30
N ASP A 77 -2.63 -5.95 7.47
CA ASP A 77 -3.24 -5.42 6.27
C ASP A 77 -2.47 -5.89 5.05
N MET A 78 -3.19 -6.14 3.96
CA MET A 78 -2.65 -6.53 2.68
C MET A 78 -3.24 -5.66 1.58
N TYR A 79 -2.38 -5.07 0.78
CA TYR A 79 -2.73 -4.17 -0.31
C TYR A 79 -2.34 -4.80 -1.65
N LEU A 80 -3.26 -4.79 -2.61
CA LEU A 80 -2.93 -5.06 -4.00
C LEU A 80 -2.41 -3.77 -4.65
N ILE A 81 -1.15 -3.79 -5.08
CA ILE A 81 -0.44 -2.64 -5.66
C ILE A 81 0.06 -2.95 -7.06
N ASN A 82 0.24 -1.92 -7.90
CA ASN A 82 0.85 -2.03 -9.22
C ASN A 82 2.28 -1.46 -9.20
N ILE A 83 3.27 -2.33 -9.23
CA ILE A 83 4.68 -1.93 -9.32
C ILE A 83 5.03 -1.72 -10.80
N VAL A 84 5.37 -0.49 -11.17
CA VAL A 84 5.72 -0.11 -12.56
C VAL A 84 7.22 -0.04 -12.81
N ASP A 85 8.02 0.17 -11.76
CA ASP A 85 9.49 0.16 -11.83
C ASP A 85 10.11 -0.67 -10.69
N PRO A 86 10.39 -1.97 -10.93
CA PRO A 86 11.06 -2.84 -9.97
C PRO A 86 12.40 -2.32 -9.45
N ASN A 87 13.16 -1.57 -10.25
CA ASN A 87 14.47 -1.07 -9.85
C ASN A 87 14.36 0.14 -8.92
N ALA A 88 13.26 0.89 -9.01
CA ALA A 88 12.94 2.00 -8.13
C ALA A 88 12.07 1.58 -6.94
N PHE A 89 11.62 0.33 -6.87
CA PHE A 89 10.70 -0.12 -5.85
C PHE A 89 11.28 0.05 -4.43
N LEU A 90 10.50 0.72 -3.59
CA LEU A 90 10.73 0.86 -2.16
C LEU A 90 9.39 0.91 -1.45
N ALA A 91 9.26 0.18 -0.35
CA ALA A 91 8.19 0.37 0.62
C ALA A 91 8.81 0.54 2.01
N SER A 92 8.44 1.59 2.73
CA SER A 92 9.06 1.93 4.01
C SER A 92 8.12 2.61 4.99
N THR A 93 8.19 2.22 6.26
CA THR A 93 7.57 2.93 7.40
C THR A 93 8.54 3.88 8.12
N ASP A 94 9.75 4.08 7.58
CA ASP A 94 10.78 4.93 8.18
C ASP A 94 10.43 6.42 8.04
N VAL A 95 10.40 7.10 9.19
CA VAL A 95 10.15 8.55 9.31
C VAL A 95 11.16 9.40 8.54
N LEU A 96 12.39 8.94 8.36
CA LEU A 96 13.42 9.62 7.57
C LEU A 96 13.13 9.56 6.07
N LEU A 97 12.38 8.56 5.63
CA LEU A 97 11.90 8.42 4.24
C LEU A 97 10.48 8.99 4.05
N GLY A 98 9.87 9.50 5.13
CA GLY A 98 8.51 10.07 5.13
C GLY A 98 7.39 9.09 5.48
N GLY A 99 7.74 7.88 5.89
CA GLY A 99 6.83 6.88 6.44
C GLY A 99 6.56 7.11 7.93
N PHE A 100 5.79 6.22 8.54
CA PHE A 100 5.50 6.24 9.97
C PHE A 100 5.00 4.87 10.45
N CYS A 101 5.27 4.52 11.70
CA CYS A 101 4.59 3.44 12.41
C CYS A 101 4.68 3.68 13.93
N GLU A 102 3.61 3.40 14.68
CA GLU A 102 3.61 3.50 16.15
C GLU A 102 4.15 2.21 16.83
N PHE A 103 4.24 1.13 16.08
CA PHE A 103 4.64 -0.20 16.54
C PHE A 103 5.85 -0.72 15.72
N PRO A 104 6.60 -1.72 16.24
CA PRO A 104 7.61 -2.43 15.45
C PRO A 104 6.96 -3.10 14.24
N SER A 105 7.03 -2.45 13.09
CA SER A 105 6.37 -2.88 11.87
C SER A 105 7.15 -3.98 11.17
N ALA A 106 6.46 -4.80 10.38
CA ALA A 106 7.04 -5.68 9.38
C ALA A 106 6.33 -5.48 8.04
N LEU A 107 7.09 -5.46 6.97
CA LEU A 107 6.61 -5.34 5.59
C LEU A 107 6.96 -6.60 4.82
N TYR A 108 6.01 -7.07 4.02
CA TYR A 108 6.16 -8.28 3.20
C TYR A 108 5.66 -7.99 1.80
N LEU A 109 6.41 -8.43 0.79
CA LEU A 109 5.99 -8.38 -0.60
C LEU A 109 5.79 -9.81 -1.10
N PHE A 110 4.63 -10.06 -1.72
CA PHE A 110 4.30 -11.31 -2.39
C PHE A 110 3.97 -11.04 -3.86
N ASN A 111 4.13 -12.06 -4.70
CA ASN A 111 3.50 -12.04 -6.02
C ASN A 111 1.98 -12.17 -5.89
N ILE A 112 1.25 -12.01 -7.01
CA ILE A 112 -0.21 -12.07 -6.99
C ILE A 112 -0.78 -13.44 -6.59
N ASP A 113 0.01 -14.51 -6.74
CA ASP A 113 -0.36 -15.87 -6.34
C ASP A 113 -0.07 -16.13 -4.85
N GLY A 114 0.47 -15.16 -4.10
CA GLY A 114 0.74 -15.25 -2.67
C GLY A 114 2.11 -15.82 -2.28
N PHE A 115 3.03 -16.06 -3.22
CA PHE A 115 4.39 -16.48 -2.91
C PHE A 115 5.25 -15.29 -2.47
N GLY A 116 6.05 -15.48 -1.42
CA GLY A 116 6.92 -14.44 -0.88
C GLY A 116 8.00 -14.00 -1.87
N ILE A 117 8.37 -12.71 -1.81
CA ILE A 117 9.46 -12.12 -2.60
C ILE A 117 10.51 -11.54 -1.66
N VAL A 118 10.13 -10.56 -0.85
CA VAL A 118 11.03 -9.90 0.10
C VAL A 118 10.26 -9.47 1.34
N ALA A 119 10.92 -9.47 2.48
CA ALA A 119 10.35 -8.97 3.72
C ALA A 119 11.40 -8.24 4.56
N SER A 120 10.97 -7.32 5.40
CA SER A 120 11.80 -6.66 6.40
C SER A 120 10.96 -6.40 7.64
N GLN A 121 11.63 -6.33 8.78
CA GLN A 121 11.01 -5.98 10.05
C GLN A 121 11.80 -4.88 10.76
N GLY A 122 11.11 -4.10 11.59
CA GLY A 122 11.71 -3.15 12.51
C GLY A 122 12.76 -3.85 13.36
N PRO A 123 14.05 -3.47 13.28
CA PRO A 123 15.12 -4.22 13.93
C PRO A 123 14.98 -4.29 15.45
N ASN A 124 14.36 -3.29 16.07
CA ASN A 124 14.14 -3.23 17.52
C ASN A 124 13.07 -2.17 17.89
N PRO A 125 12.54 -2.14 19.13
CA PRO A 125 11.53 -1.15 19.51
C PRO A 125 11.97 0.33 19.45
N ALA A 126 13.28 0.62 19.47
CA ALA A 126 13.78 1.99 19.31
C ALA A 126 13.94 2.41 17.84
N ASP A 127 13.88 1.44 16.92
CA ASP A 127 13.86 1.62 15.48
C ASP A 127 12.78 0.70 14.88
N PRO A 128 11.51 1.09 15.02
CA PRO A 128 10.37 0.23 14.73
C PRO A 128 10.08 0.08 13.22
N ALA A 129 10.80 0.81 12.37
CA ALA A 129 10.50 0.92 10.96
C ALA A 129 11.04 -0.27 10.15
N ALA A 130 10.22 -0.78 9.24
CA ALA A 130 10.63 -1.74 8.23
C ALA A 130 10.83 -1.03 6.90
N THR A 131 11.81 -1.49 6.12
CA THR A 131 12.04 -1.00 4.75
C THR A 131 12.37 -2.19 3.86
N ILE A 132 11.58 -2.38 2.80
CA ILE A 132 11.85 -3.35 1.75
C ILE A 132 12.21 -2.64 0.45
N THR A 133 13.14 -3.24 -0.29
CA THR A 133 13.46 -2.89 -1.68
C THR A 133 13.24 -4.12 -2.54
N GLY A 134 13.37 -4.01 -3.86
CA GLY A 134 13.21 -5.14 -4.78
C GLY A 134 14.24 -6.26 -4.66
N GLN A 135 15.19 -6.23 -3.72
CA GLN A 135 16.26 -7.24 -3.61
C GLN A 135 16.52 -7.61 -2.14
N SER A 136 16.69 -8.92 -1.88
CA SER A 136 17.10 -9.40 -0.56
C SER A 136 18.58 -9.11 -0.26
N THR A 137 18.90 -8.94 1.02
CA THR A 137 20.24 -8.63 1.54
C THR A 137 20.82 -9.71 2.45
N ASP A 138 20.04 -10.76 2.71
CA ASP A 138 20.33 -11.91 3.57
C ASP A 138 21.17 -13.01 2.88
N GLY A 139 21.32 -12.93 1.55
CA GLY A 139 22.01 -13.94 0.74
C GLY A 139 21.08 -15.02 0.18
N SER A 140 19.77 -14.96 0.42
CA SER A 140 18.76 -15.83 -0.22
C SER A 140 18.70 -15.61 -1.74
N GLY A 141 19.08 -14.42 -2.21
CA GLY A 141 19.13 -14.08 -3.63
C GLY A 141 17.77 -13.77 -4.27
N SER A 142 16.72 -13.59 -3.45
CA SER A 142 15.39 -13.21 -3.93
C SER A 142 15.36 -11.79 -4.52
N MET A 143 14.60 -11.61 -5.59
CA MET A 143 14.52 -10.34 -6.31
C MET A 143 13.17 -10.16 -7.01
N LEU A 144 12.66 -8.94 -6.94
CA LEU A 144 11.56 -8.42 -7.74
C LEU A 144 12.09 -8.06 -9.14
N VAL A 145 11.67 -8.80 -10.17
CA VAL A 145 12.30 -8.72 -11.50
C VAL A 145 11.40 -8.15 -12.60
N ALA A 146 10.11 -8.00 -12.35
CA ALA A 146 9.14 -7.61 -13.37
C ALA A 146 8.13 -6.58 -12.83
N PRO A 147 7.71 -5.59 -13.64
CA PRO A 147 6.53 -4.80 -13.33
C PRO A 147 5.27 -5.67 -13.27
N GLY A 148 4.24 -5.22 -12.56
CA GLY A 148 2.95 -5.89 -12.49
C GLY A 148 2.25 -5.75 -11.14
N LEU A 149 1.27 -6.61 -10.93
CA LEU A 149 0.49 -6.67 -9.70
C LEU A 149 1.21 -7.49 -8.62
N TYR A 150 1.27 -6.92 -7.42
CA TYR A 150 1.89 -7.52 -6.24
C TYR A 150 1.04 -7.25 -5.00
N LEU A 151 1.25 -8.07 -3.97
CA LEU A 151 0.61 -7.92 -2.68
C LEU A 151 1.64 -7.37 -1.69
N LEU A 152 1.36 -6.20 -1.14
CA LEU A 152 2.16 -5.58 -0.09
C LEU A 152 1.41 -5.74 1.23
N ALA A 153 1.99 -6.47 2.19
CA ALA A 153 1.40 -6.62 3.50
C ALA A 153 2.20 -5.88 4.58
N ILE A 154 1.50 -5.43 5.60
CA ILE A 154 2.06 -4.87 6.83
C ILE A 154 1.47 -5.57 8.05
N SER A 155 2.30 -5.79 9.06
CA SER A 155 1.87 -6.29 10.36
C SER A 155 2.79 -5.74 11.46
N GLY A 156 2.45 -5.99 12.71
CA GLY A 156 3.43 -5.96 13.79
C GLY A 156 4.44 -7.10 13.68
N ARG A 157 5.69 -6.86 14.14
CA ARG A 157 6.81 -7.79 14.09
C ARG A 157 6.49 -9.17 14.66
N SER A 158 5.61 -9.28 15.65
CA SER A 158 5.26 -10.58 16.24
C SER A 158 4.30 -11.42 15.39
N SER A 159 3.72 -10.83 14.34
CA SER A 159 2.82 -11.50 13.40
C SER A 159 3.48 -11.62 12.03
N PHE A 160 3.68 -12.84 11.58
CA PHE A 160 4.42 -13.16 10.35
C PHE A 160 3.68 -14.21 9.52
N PRO A 161 3.87 -14.20 8.19
CA PRO A 161 3.09 -15.02 7.29
C PRO A 161 3.56 -16.48 7.33
N LEU A 162 2.58 -17.38 7.27
CA LEU A 162 2.73 -18.83 7.30
C LEU A 162 2.21 -19.45 6.01
N ALA A 163 2.85 -20.53 5.59
CA ALA A 163 2.50 -21.24 4.37
C ALA A 163 2.63 -22.75 4.52
N GLY A 164 1.95 -23.45 3.62
CA GLY A 164 2.02 -24.91 3.52
C GLY A 164 1.27 -25.66 4.63
N PRO A 165 1.25 -26.99 4.55
CA PRO A 165 0.39 -27.83 5.40
C PRO A 165 0.73 -27.79 6.89
N ASP A 166 1.97 -27.43 7.21
CA ASP A 166 2.48 -27.32 8.58
C ASP A 166 2.42 -25.88 9.12
N LEU A 167 1.93 -24.92 8.31
CA LEU A 167 1.90 -23.49 8.60
C LEU A 167 3.27 -22.97 9.04
N ASP A 168 4.27 -23.21 8.19
CA ASP A 168 5.65 -22.82 8.45
C ASP A 168 5.92 -21.37 8.02
N PRO A 169 6.85 -20.65 8.69
CA PRO A 169 7.22 -19.29 8.30
C PRO A 169 7.73 -19.22 6.86
N ILE A 170 7.28 -18.21 6.12
CA ILE A 170 7.75 -17.94 4.75
C ILE A 170 9.14 -17.30 4.74
N PHE A 171 9.40 -16.38 5.69
CA PHE A 171 10.63 -15.60 5.78
C PHE A 171 11.36 -15.92 7.08
N GLU A 172 12.70 -16.02 7.04
CA GLU A 172 13.54 -16.17 8.22
C GLU A 172 14.39 -14.91 8.42
N PHE A 173 14.30 -14.31 9.61
CA PHE A 173 15.06 -13.10 9.94
C PHE A 173 16.22 -13.43 10.88
N THR A 174 17.42 -13.57 10.34
CA THR A 174 18.65 -13.93 11.05
C THR A 174 19.55 -12.72 11.35
N MET A 175 19.40 -11.62 10.63
CA MET A 175 20.16 -10.38 10.79
C MET A 175 19.25 -9.19 11.11
N SER A 176 19.76 -8.28 11.93
CA SER A 176 19.03 -7.06 12.28
C SER A 176 19.01 -6.10 11.09
N GLY A 177 17.82 -5.69 10.65
CA GLY A 177 17.63 -4.71 9.57
C GLY A 177 17.85 -5.27 8.17
N GLU A 178 17.82 -6.59 7.99
CA GLU A 178 17.90 -7.20 6.67
C GLU A 178 16.59 -7.11 5.89
N VAL A 179 16.72 -7.12 4.57
CA VAL A 179 15.65 -7.56 3.67
C VAL A 179 15.83 -9.06 3.43
N SER A 180 14.95 -9.86 3.99
CA SER A 180 14.93 -11.32 3.85
C SER A 180 14.21 -11.71 2.54
N GLY A 181 14.67 -12.77 1.87
CA GLY A 181 13.89 -13.47 0.85
C GLY A 181 13.00 -14.54 1.48
N PRO A 182 12.18 -15.29 0.73
CA PRO A 182 11.33 -16.34 1.29
C PRO A 182 12.16 -17.60 1.63
N ASP A 183 13.05 -17.48 2.61
CA ASP A 183 14.04 -18.49 2.98
C ASP A 183 13.64 -19.34 4.20
N GLY A 184 12.45 -19.11 4.76
CA GLY A 184 11.87 -19.95 5.79
C GLY A 184 11.37 -21.30 5.23
N PRO A 185 11.00 -22.27 6.10
CA PRO A 185 10.55 -23.59 5.65
C PRO A 185 9.29 -23.56 4.78
N GLY A 186 8.41 -22.55 4.97
CA GLY A 186 7.24 -22.29 4.12
C GLY A 186 7.53 -21.43 2.89
N GLY A 187 8.77 -21.03 2.65
CA GLY A 187 9.16 -20.05 1.61
C GLY A 187 8.88 -20.49 0.16
N ASN A 188 8.64 -21.78 -0.07
CA ASN A 188 8.32 -22.32 -1.39
C ASN A 188 6.81 -22.42 -1.67
N ASP A 189 5.97 -22.01 -0.72
CA ASP A 189 4.51 -22.09 -0.81
C ASP A 189 3.88 -20.68 -0.79
N PHE A 190 2.59 -20.60 -1.07
CA PHE A 190 1.83 -19.36 -0.98
C PHE A 190 1.34 -19.13 0.45
N ILE A 191 1.18 -17.86 0.85
CA ILE A 191 0.64 -17.50 2.16
C ILE A 191 -0.77 -18.10 2.36
N GLU A 192 -0.94 -18.81 3.46
CA GLU A 192 -2.21 -19.42 3.86
C GLU A 192 -2.77 -18.80 5.15
N ASP A 193 -1.89 -18.38 6.06
CA ASP A 193 -2.28 -17.85 7.37
C ASP A 193 -1.19 -16.91 7.95
N TRP A 194 -1.45 -16.39 9.14
CA TRP A 194 -0.52 -15.61 9.94
C TRP A 194 -0.28 -16.29 11.29
N SER A 195 0.89 -16.06 11.89
CA SER A 195 1.26 -16.65 13.17
C SER A 195 0.40 -16.24 14.38
N GLY A 196 -0.53 -15.30 14.18
CA GLY A 196 -1.51 -14.85 15.16
C GLY A 196 -1.55 -13.33 15.29
N PRO A 197 -2.16 -12.82 16.37
CA PRO A 197 -2.21 -11.39 16.66
C PRO A 197 -0.82 -10.74 16.70
N GLY A 198 -0.74 -9.50 16.19
CA GLY A 198 0.45 -8.67 16.18
C GLY A 198 0.32 -7.42 17.05
N GLU A 199 1.36 -6.61 17.03
CA GLU A 199 1.27 -5.21 17.46
C GLU A 199 0.29 -4.43 16.57
N ILE A 200 -0.28 -3.37 17.14
CA ILE A 200 -1.36 -2.58 16.53
C ILE A 200 -1.02 -1.09 16.56
N GLY A 201 -1.75 -0.30 15.77
CA GLY A 201 -1.64 1.15 15.74
C GLY A 201 -1.60 1.73 14.32
N PRO A 202 -1.55 3.06 14.20
CA PRO A 202 -1.48 3.75 12.93
C PRO A 202 -0.12 3.57 12.26
N TYR A 203 -0.15 3.56 10.92
CA TYR A 203 1.04 3.49 10.08
C TYR A 203 0.89 4.30 8.78
N SER A 204 2.03 4.61 8.18
CA SER A 204 2.17 5.17 6.84
C SER A 204 3.32 4.48 6.11
N ILE A 205 3.03 3.86 4.97
CA ILE A 205 4.02 3.21 4.11
C ILE A 205 4.32 4.14 2.94
N VAL A 206 5.54 4.66 2.85
CA VAL A 206 6.02 5.39 1.66
C VAL A 206 6.33 4.40 0.55
N LEU A 207 5.97 4.77 -0.68
CA LEU A 207 6.13 3.94 -1.87
C LEU A 207 6.88 4.67 -2.98
N HIS A 208 7.82 3.97 -3.60
CA HIS A 208 8.45 4.36 -4.88
C HIS A 208 8.25 3.25 -5.92
N GLY A 209 8.20 3.62 -7.21
CA GLY A 209 8.02 2.66 -8.30
C GLY A 209 6.62 2.04 -8.37
N VAL A 210 5.64 2.61 -7.67
CA VAL A 210 4.25 2.13 -7.59
C VAL A 210 3.30 3.16 -8.20
N GLU A 211 2.35 2.67 -8.99
CA GLU A 211 1.20 3.43 -9.48
C GLU A 211 -0.10 2.84 -8.95
N PHE A 212 -1.17 3.63 -8.98
CA PHE A 212 -2.48 3.13 -8.63
C PHE A 212 -2.87 2.03 -9.63
N LEU A 213 -3.62 1.05 -9.13
CA LEU A 213 -4.39 0.21 -10.01
C LEU A 213 -5.36 1.11 -10.77
N PRO A 214 -5.38 1.05 -12.11
CA PRO A 214 -6.40 1.75 -12.86
C PRO A 214 -7.73 1.23 -12.35
N ILE A 215 -8.59 2.15 -11.89
CA ILE A 215 -9.92 1.75 -11.46
C ILE A 215 -10.60 1.10 -12.65
N PRO A 216 -11.15 -0.13 -12.49
CA PRO A 216 -11.97 -0.71 -13.52
C PRO A 216 -13.01 0.34 -13.88
N CYS A 217 -12.94 0.81 -15.12
CA CYS A 217 -13.88 1.76 -15.64
C CYS A 217 -14.70 1.03 -16.70
N PRO A 218 -15.80 0.36 -16.29
CA PRO A 218 -16.68 -0.35 -17.23
C PRO A 218 -17.13 0.51 -18.40
N ALA A 219 -17.15 1.83 -18.22
CA ALA A 219 -17.50 2.79 -19.25
C ALA A 219 -16.36 3.13 -20.23
N ASP A 220 -15.08 2.91 -19.91
CA ASP A 220 -13.94 3.08 -20.82
C ASP A 220 -13.73 1.77 -21.60
N PHE A 221 -14.48 1.64 -22.70
CA PHE A 221 -14.61 0.38 -23.43
C PHE A 221 -13.45 0.14 -24.40
N ASN A 222 -12.68 1.17 -24.72
CA ASN A 222 -11.46 1.06 -25.52
C ASN A 222 -10.16 1.07 -24.70
N ASN A 223 -10.24 1.31 -23.38
CA ASN A 223 -9.13 1.47 -22.43
C ASN A 223 -8.15 2.58 -22.83
N ASP A 224 -8.64 3.70 -23.35
CA ASP A 224 -7.82 4.86 -23.75
C ASP A 224 -7.75 5.96 -22.67
N GLY A 225 -8.43 5.75 -21.54
CA GLY A 225 -8.46 6.64 -20.39
C GLY A 225 -9.41 7.83 -20.57
N LYS A 226 -10.24 7.84 -21.61
CA LYS A 226 -11.25 8.87 -21.84
C LYS A 226 -12.62 8.22 -21.95
N LEU A 227 -13.63 8.91 -21.42
CA LEU A 227 -15.03 8.56 -21.63
C LEU A 227 -15.61 9.44 -22.71
N ASP A 228 -15.75 8.90 -23.91
CA ASP A 228 -16.30 9.62 -25.03
C ASP A 228 -17.22 8.75 -25.91
N PHE A 229 -17.52 9.25 -27.11
CA PHE A 229 -18.42 8.58 -28.04
C PHE A 229 -17.89 7.21 -28.51
N PHE A 230 -16.56 7.02 -28.54
CA PHE A 230 -15.96 5.78 -29.00
C PHE A 230 -16.22 4.62 -28.03
N ASP A 231 -16.29 4.88 -26.72
CA ASP A 231 -16.66 3.87 -25.73
C ASP A 231 -18.11 3.43 -25.87
N VAL A 232 -19.02 4.40 -26.02
CA VAL A 232 -20.44 4.12 -26.25
C VAL A 232 -20.61 3.28 -27.51
N GLN A 233 -19.89 3.59 -28.58
CA GLN A 233 -19.94 2.84 -29.83
C GLN A 233 -19.46 1.39 -29.62
N LEU A 234 -18.36 1.17 -28.90
CA LEU A 234 -17.82 -0.16 -28.65
C LEU A 234 -18.68 -0.98 -27.69
N PHE A 235 -19.24 -0.36 -26.64
CA PHE A 235 -20.21 -0.99 -25.76
C PHE A 235 -21.43 -1.48 -26.55
N LEU A 236 -22.05 -0.61 -27.37
CA LEU A 236 -23.20 -0.99 -28.18
C LEU A 236 -22.87 -2.11 -29.18
N GLN A 237 -21.66 -2.11 -29.74
CA GLN A 237 -21.20 -3.18 -30.61
C GLN A 237 -21.05 -4.50 -29.83
N ALA A 238 -20.43 -4.47 -28.66
CA ALA A 238 -20.24 -5.64 -27.80
C ALA A 238 -21.59 -6.20 -27.30
N PHE A 239 -22.47 -5.32 -26.83
CA PHE A 239 -23.82 -5.63 -26.37
C PHE A 239 -24.64 -6.30 -27.49
N SER A 240 -24.61 -5.76 -28.71
CA SER A 240 -25.32 -6.35 -29.87
C SER A 240 -24.82 -7.73 -30.28
N ASN A 241 -23.57 -8.06 -29.92
CA ASN A 241 -22.92 -9.32 -30.24
C ASN A 241 -22.95 -10.31 -29.06
N ASN A 242 -23.58 -9.96 -27.93
CA ASN A 242 -23.52 -10.72 -26.67
C ASN A 242 -22.06 -11.04 -26.27
N ASP A 243 -21.14 -10.08 -26.49
CA ASP A 243 -19.76 -10.20 -26.04
C ASP A 243 -19.73 -10.11 -24.50
N PRO A 244 -19.13 -11.08 -23.78
CA PRO A 244 -19.10 -11.09 -22.31
C PRO A 244 -18.63 -9.79 -21.64
N ARG A 245 -17.88 -8.94 -22.35
CA ARG A 245 -17.48 -7.62 -21.83
C ARG A 245 -18.65 -6.65 -21.65
N ALA A 246 -19.78 -6.88 -22.30
CA ALA A 246 -20.98 -6.05 -22.20
C ALA A 246 -21.99 -6.56 -21.17
N ASP A 247 -21.72 -7.68 -20.49
CA ASP A 247 -22.48 -8.19 -19.33
C ASP A 247 -21.92 -7.52 -18.07
N LEU A 248 -22.38 -6.29 -17.81
CA LEU A 248 -21.89 -5.45 -16.71
C LEU A 248 -22.60 -5.77 -15.39
N VAL A 249 -23.73 -6.46 -15.44
CA VAL A 249 -24.39 -7.06 -14.29
C VAL A 249 -24.27 -8.57 -14.44
N PRO A 250 -23.17 -9.20 -13.99
CA PRO A 250 -22.70 -10.52 -14.44
C PRO A 250 -23.66 -11.67 -14.10
N ASP A 251 -24.74 -11.76 -14.85
CA ASP A 251 -25.85 -12.70 -14.70
C ASP A 251 -26.06 -13.53 -15.98
N GLY A 252 -25.25 -13.27 -17.02
CA GLY A 252 -25.27 -13.96 -18.31
C GLY A 252 -26.39 -13.50 -19.24
N LEU A 253 -27.14 -12.44 -18.87
CA LEU A 253 -28.12 -11.77 -19.72
C LEU A 253 -27.50 -10.48 -20.26
N PHE A 254 -27.92 -10.08 -21.47
CA PHE A 254 -27.52 -8.82 -22.09
C PHE A 254 -28.79 -7.98 -22.25
N ASP A 255 -29.12 -7.21 -21.23
CA ASP A 255 -30.40 -6.53 -21.16
C ASP A 255 -30.29 -5.05 -20.72
N PHE A 256 -31.43 -4.48 -20.32
CA PHE A 256 -31.50 -3.08 -19.91
C PHE A 256 -30.62 -2.78 -18.68
N PHE A 257 -30.38 -3.75 -17.80
CA PHE A 257 -29.58 -3.56 -16.60
C PHE A 257 -28.10 -3.35 -16.92
N ASP A 258 -27.55 -3.99 -17.96
CA ASP A 258 -26.18 -3.73 -18.41
C ASP A 258 -26.03 -2.33 -19.02
N VAL A 259 -27.01 -1.93 -19.84
CA VAL A 259 -27.05 -0.57 -20.40
C VAL A 259 -27.14 0.47 -19.29
N LEU A 260 -27.95 0.20 -18.27
CA LEU A 260 -28.06 1.07 -17.11
C LEU A 260 -26.75 1.13 -16.30
N ALA A 261 -26.08 -0.01 -16.09
CA ALA A 261 -24.78 -0.08 -15.43
C ALA A 261 -23.70 0.69 -16.22
N PHE A 262 -23.67 0.55 -17.54
CA PHE A 262 -22.78 1.31 -18.42
C PHE A 262 -23.03 2.82 -18.29
N LEU A 263 -24.29 3.27 -18.39
CA LEU A 263 -24.62 4.69 -18.30
C LEU A 263 -24.30 5.29 -16.92
N GLN A 264 -24.50 4.51 -15.86
CA GLN A 264 -24.13 4.91 -14.51
C GLN A 264 -22.60 5.09 -14.40
N SER A 265 -21.82 4.08 -14.81
CA SER A 265 -20.35 4.18 -14.85
C SER A 265 -19.86 5.33 -15.74
N PHE A 266 -20.50 5.57 -16.88
CA PHE A 266 -20.13 6.65 -17.79
C PHE A 266 -20.40 8.04 -17.18
N SER A 267 -21.49 8.18 -16.42
CA SER A 267 -21.83 9.41 -15.72
C SER A 267 -20.98 9.65 -14.47
N ASP A 268 -20.62 8.59 -13.77
CA ASP A 268 -19.79 8.63 -12.56
C ASP A 268 -18.32 8.93 -12.89
N GLY A 269 -17.90 8.59 -14.11
CA GLY A 269 -16.53 8.74 -14.57
C GLY A 269 -15.65 7.55 -14.20
N CYS A 270 -14.43 7.53 -14.75
CA CYS A 270 -13.36 6.68 -14.22
C CYS A 270 -12.71 7.44 -13.06
N SER A 271 -13.28 7.32 -11.86
CA SER A 271 -12.56 7.71 -10.63
C SER A 271 -11.45 6.72 -10.41
#